data_AF-A0A0F4LEX4-F1
#
_entry.id   AF-A0A0F4LEX4-F1
#
_cell.length_a   1.000
_cell.length_b   1.000
_cell.length_c   1.000
_cell.angle_alpha   90.00
_cell.angle_beta   90.00
_cell.angle_gamma   90.00
#
_symmetry.space_group_name_H-M   'P 1'
#
loop_
_entity.id
_entity.type
_entity.pdbx_description
1 polymer ?
#
loop_
_entity_poly.entity_id
_entity_poly.type
_entity_poly.pdbx_seq_one_letter_code
_entity_poly.pdbx_strand_id
1 'polypeptide(L)'
;MRKLSNFINYFFTGVGFGAATYLIILTFASPSIPTRLGVISVFIISGLIGILSMIFAMDVPTAIAFSVHIIGTFLLVLLMCWINKWPINFWLVGVFVLVYIVIWLIVILSQVHTVNKINSRIKKRNAKK
;
A
#
# COMPACT_ATOMS: atom_id res chain seq x y z
N MET A 1 -2.48 -22.47 -8.85
CA MET A 1 -3.34 -21.37 -9.35
C MET A 1 -3.75 -20.37 -8.26
N ARG A 2 -4.28 -20.78 -7.09
CA ARG A 2 -4.73 -19.85 -6.02
C ARG A 2 -3.64 -18.92 -5.45
N LYS A 3 -2.39 -19.38 -5.31
CA LYS A 3 -1.26 -18.57 -4.82
C LYS A 3 -0.86 -17.45 -5.80
N LEU A 4 -0.89 -17.73 -7.11
CA LEU A 4 -0.54 -16.76 -8.16
C LEU A 4 -1.58 -15.64 -8.26
N SER A 5 -2.87 -15.98 -8.17
CA SER A 5 -3.95 -14.98 -8.16
C SER A 5 -3.83 -14.03 -6.96
N ASN A 6 -3.49 -14.55 -5.77
CA ASN A 6 -3.27 -13.71 -4.60
C ASN A 6 -2.08 -12.76 -4.82
N PHE A 7 -0.95 -13.27 -5.33
CA PHE A 7 0.23 -12.46 -5.61
C PHE A 7 -0.07 -11.29 -6.57
N ILE A 8 -0.77 -11.58 -7.67
CA ILE A 8 -1.19 -10.58 -8.64
C ILE A 8 -2.11 -9.53 -7.99
N ASN A 9 -3.09 -9.98 -7.19
CA ASN A 9 -4.02 -9.06 -6.51
C ASN A 9 -3.28 -8.14 -5.55
N TYR A 10 -2.33 -8.64 -4.76
CA TYR A 10 -1.50 -7.84 -3.87
C TYR A 10 -0.66 -6.82 -4.63
N PHE A 11 -0.01 -7.25 -5.73
CA PHE A 11 0.76 -6.36 -6.58
C PHE A 11 -0.09 -5.21 -7.14
N PHE A 12 -1.21 -5.52 -7.79
CA PHE A 12 -2.07 -4.48 -8.39
C PHE A 12 -2.76 -3.59 -7.34
N THR A 13 -3.06 -4.12 -6.16
CA THR A 13 -3.55 -3.30 -5.04
C THR A 13 -2.48 -2.29 -4.61
N GLY A 14 -1.23 -2.73 -4.49
CA GLY A 14 -0.08 -1.86 -4.23
C GLY A 14 0.10 -0.78 -5.29
N VAL A 15 0.06 -1.17 -6.57
CA VAL A 15 0.09 -0.23 -7.72
C VAL A 15 -1.01 0.82 -7.62
N GLY A 16 -2.24 0.42 -7.27
CA GLY A 16 -3.37 1.34 -7.10
C GLY A 16 -3.10 2.42 -6.05
N PHE A 17 -2.64 2.02 -4.86
CA PHE A 17 -2.28 2.98 -3.81
C PHE A 17 -1.09 3.85 -4.19
N GLY A 18 -0.04 3.27 -4.78
CA GLY A 18 1.16 3.99 -5.19
C GLY A 18 0.90 5.02 -6.28
N ALA A 19 0.16 4.64 -7.32
CA ALA A 19 -0.20 5.53 -8.42
C ALA A 19 -1.06 6.71 -7.92
N ALA A 20 -2.08 6.44 -7.10
CA ALA A 20 -2.92 7.50 -6.52
C ALA A 20 -2.11 8.45 -5.65
N THR A 21 -1.27 7.90 -4.77
CA THR A 21 -0.38 8.69 -3.90
C THR A 21 0.57 9.57 -4.71
N TYR A 22 1.21 9.00 -5.74
CA TYR A 22 2.13 9.72 -6.59
C TYR A 22 1.46 10.90 -7.29
N LEU A 23 0.26 10.70 -7.85
CA LEU A 23 -0.48 11.80 -8.48
C LEU A 23 -0.88 12.88 -7.48
N ILE A 24 -1.33 12.51 -6.28
CA ILE A 24 -1.67 13.49 -5.22
C ILE A 24 -0.44 14.31 -4.83
N ILE A 25 0.71 13.67 -4.61
CA ILE A 25 1.97 14.36 -4.27
C ILE A 25 2.38 15.28 -5.42
N LEU A 26 2.31 14.79 -6.66
CA LEU A 26 2.66 15.57 -7.84
C LEU A 26 1.75 16.80 -7.99
N THR A 27 0.46 16.68 -7.69
CA THR A 27 -0.49 17.79 -7.79
C THR A 27 -0.30 18.83 -6.69
N PHE A 28 -0.13 18.41 -5.43
CA PHE A 28 -0.24 19.32 -4.28
C PHE A 28 1.09 19.62 -3.57
N ALA A 29 2.04 18.70 -3.57
CA ALA A 29 3.26 18.82 -2.77
C ALA A 29 4.53 19.08 -3.59
N SER A 30 4.58 18.61 -4.84
CA SER A 30 5.72 18.84 -5.75
C SER A 30 5.27 18.92 -7.21
N PRO A 31 4.59 20.02 -7.60
CA PRO A 31 4.19 20.28 -8.98
C PRO A 31 5.38 20.14 -9.94
N SER A 32 5.36 19.07 -10.72
CA SER A 32 6.40 18.76 -11.70
C SER A 32 5.85 17.89 -12.83
N ILE A 33 6.55 17.85 -13.95
CA ILE A 33 6.16 17.01 -15.09
C ILE A 33 6.58 15.57 -14.77
N PRO A 34 5.64 14.61 -14.80
CA PRO A 34 5.98 13.22 -14.49
C PRO A 34 6.88 12.64 -15.59
N THR A 35 8.01 12.07 -15.20
CA THR A 35 8.92 11.40 -16.13
C THR A 35 8.51 9.94 -16.35
N ARG A 36 8.84 9.38 -17.52
CA ARG A 36 8.58 7.95 -17.81
C ARG A 36 9.22 7.03 -16.76
N LEU A 37 10.45 7.33 -16.35
CA LEU A 37 11.15 6.58 -15.31
C LEU A 37 10.44 6.70 -13.95
N GLY A 38 9.97 7.91 -13.60
CA GLY A 38 9.19 8.16 -12.39
C GLY A 38 7.92 7.33 -12.33
N VAL A 39 7.14 7.31 -13.41
CA VAL A 39 5.90 6.53 -13.47
C VAL A 39 6.17 5.03 -13.36
N ILE A 40 7.14 4.51 -14.13
CA ILE A 40 7.47 3.08 -14.15
C ILE A 40 8.00 2.62 -12.79
N SER A 41 8.91 3.40 -12.19
CA SER A 41 9.47 3.08 -10.88
C SER A 41 8.41 3.11 -9.78
N VAL A 42 7.49 4.08 -9.78
CA VAL A 42 6.35 4.13 -8.85
C VAL A 42 5.51 2.87 -9.00
N PHE A 43 5.17 2.44 -10.22
CA PHE A 43 4.37 1.23 -10.43
C PHE A 43 5.06 -0.02 -9.90
N ILE A 44 6.34 -0.23 -10.25
CA ILE A 44 7.08 -1.41 -9.81
C ILE A 44 7.22 -1.42 -8.29
N ILE A 45 7.70 -0.32 -7.70
CA ILE A 45 7.99 -0.23 -6.27
C ILE A 45 6.71 -0.36 -5.43
N SER A 46 5.63 0.32 -5.83
CA SER A 46 4.36 0.20 -5.12
C SER A 46 3.72 -1.18 -5.26
N GLY A 47 3.90 -1.85 -6.40
CA GLY A 47 3.51 -3.24 -6.55
C GLY A 47 4.31 -4.19 -5.64
N LEU A 48 5.62 -3.96 -5.49
CA LEU A 48 6.46 -4.70 -4.52
C LEU A 48 6.03 -4.44 -3.07
N ILE A 49 5.64 -3.20 -2.73
CA ILE A 49 5.05 -2.87 -1.43
C ILE A 49 3.74 -3.64 -1.22
N GLY A 50 2.89 -3.73 -2.25
CA GLY A 50 1.68 -4.55 -2.21
C GLY A 50 1.96 -6.02 -1.92
N ILE A 51 2.99 -6.60 -2.56
CA ILE A 51 3.45 -7.96 -2.27
C ILE A 51 3.99 -8.08 -0.84
N LEU A 52 4.72 -7.08 -0.35
CA LEU A 52 5.24 -7.07 1.02
C LEU A 52 4.10 -7.15 2.06
N SER A 53 2.90 -6.65 1.74
CA SER A 53 1.71 -6.79 2.60
C SER A 53 1.26 -8.24 2.80
N MET A 54 1.73 -9.20 2.00
CA MET A 54 1.47 -10.63 2.21
C MET A 54 2.00 -11.13 3.56
N ILE A 55 2.94 -10.43 4.19
CA ILE A 55 3.44 -10.77 5.53
C ILE A 55 2.32 -10.81 6.58
N PHE A 56 1.27 -9.99 6.41
CA PHE A 56 0.11 -10.00 7.30
C PHE A 56 -0.79 -11.23 7.16
N ALA A 57 -0.61 -12.01 6.09
CA ALA A 57 -1.31 -13.28 5.88
C ALA A 57 -0.51 -14.50 6.37
N MET A 58 0.68 -14.30 6.93
CA MET A 58 1.51 -15.36 7.49
C MET A 58 1.25 -15.51 9.00
N ASP A 59 1.54 -16.69 9.56
CA ASP A 59 1.48 -16.97 11.01
C ASP A 59 2.67 -16.35 11.75
N VAL A 60 2.84 -15.03 11.61
CA VAL A 60 3.84 -14.25 12.34
C VAL A 60 3.15 -13.32 13.33
N PRO A 61 3.78 -13.00 14.48
CA PRO A 61 3.23 -12.03 15.42
C PRO A 61 2.94 -10.68 14.73
N THR A 62 1.77 -10.10 15.01
CA THR A 62 1.31 -8.88 14.34
C THR A 62 2.31 -7.72 14.47
N ALA A 63 2.95 -7.58 15.63
CA ALA A 63 3.97 -6.55 15.86
C ALA A 63 5.19 -6.73 14.93
N ILE A 64 5.62 -7.97 14.69
CA ILE A 64 6.74 -8.29 13.80
C ILE A 64 6.34 -8.03 12.35
N ALA A 65 5.16 -8.48 11.92
CA ALA A 65 4.65 -8.20 10.58
C ALA A 65 4.61 -6.70 10.28
N PHE A 66 4.11 -5.91 11.24
CA PHE A 66 4.04 -4.46 11.11
C PHE A 66 5.43 -3.82 11.02
N SER A 67 6.35 -4.27 11.87
CA SER A 67 7.73 -3.78 11.89
C SER A 67 8.47 -4.06 10.58
N VAL A 68 8.34 -5.29 10.07
CA VAL A 68 8.95 -5.67 8.79
C VAL A 68 8.28 -4.92 7.63
N HIS A 69 6.97 -4.73 7.66
CA HIS A 69 6.25 -4.02 6.60
C HIS A 69 6.64 -2.54 6.55
N ILE A 70 6.67 -1.83 7.69
CA ILE A 70 7.04 -0.41 7.70
C ILE A 70 8.49 -0.19 7.26
N ILE A 71 9.42 -1.03 7.75
CA ILE A 71 10.84 -0.95 7.38
C ILE A 71 11.01 -1.29 5.89
N GLY A 72 10.41 -2.38 5.41
CA GLY A 72 10.52 -2.79 4.02
C GLY A 72 9.91 -1.78 3.05
N THR A 73 8.75 -1.21 3.39
CA THR A 73 8.12 -0.15 2.58
C THR A 73 8.98 1.11 2.57
N PHE A 74 9.59 1.49 3.69
CA PHE A 74 10.50 2.64 3.72
C PHE A 74 11.76 2.43 2.87
N LEU A 75 12.39 1.24 2.96
CA LEU A 75 13.55 0.88 2.13
C LEU A 75 13.22 0.89 0.64
N LEU A 76 12.04 0.38 0.27
CA LEU A 76 11.55 0.41 -1.11
C LEU A 76 11.33 1.84 -1.62
N VAL A 77 10.80 2.73 -0.77
CA VAL A 77 10.66 4.16 -1.11
C VAL A 77 12.03 4.84 -1.27
N LEU A 78 13.00 4.55 -0.41
CA LEU A 78 14.37 5.06 -0.54
C LEU A 78 15.01 4.59 -1.86
N LEU A 79 14.83 3.31 -2.21
CA LEU A 79 15.29 2.75 -3.48
C LEU A 79 14.67 3.49 -4.68
N MET A 80 13.36 3.77 -4.62
CA MET A 80 12.66 4.55 -5.64
C MET A 80 13.24 5.96 -5.76
N CYS A 81 13.44 6.66 -4.65
CA CYS A 81 14.03 8.00 -4.66
C CYS A 81 15.44 7.97 -5.27
N TRP A 82 16.25 6.96 -4.95
CA TRP A 82 17.59 6.81 -5.49
C TRP A 82 17.61 6.54 -7.00
N ILE A 83 16.70 5.70 -7.50
CA ILE A 83 16.53 5.42 -8.94
C ILE A 83 16.15 6.70 -9.70
N ASN A 84 15.22 7.48 -9.15
CA ASN A 84 14.71 8.69 -9.81
C ASN A 84 15.52 9.96 -9.53
N LYS A 85 16.59 9.86 -8.74
CA LYS A 85 17.38 11.01 -8.27
C LYS A 85 16.53 12.05 -7.53
N TRP A 86 15.48 11.58 -6.84
CA TRP A 86 14.67 12.45 -5.97
C TRP A 86 15.43 12.73 -4.66
N PRO A 87 15.27 13.93 -4.08
CA PRO A 87 15.99 14.32 -2.88
C PRO A 87 15.60 13.42 -1.69
N ILE A 88 16.61 12.88 -1.01
CA ILE A 88 16.45 12.13 0.24
C ILE A 88 16.78 13.08 1.39
N ASN A 89 15.75 13.62 2.04
CA ASN A 89 15.87 14.61 3.10
C ASN A 89 14.84 14.34 4.22
N PHE A 90 14.86 15.15 5.29
CA PHE A 90 13.89 15.00 6.38
C PHE A 90 12.43 15.20 5.95
N TRP A 91 12.18 15.98 4.88
CA TRP A 91 10.84 16.15 4.32
C TRP A 91 10.28 14.84 3.76
N LEU A 92 11.10 14.02 3.10
CA LEU A 92 10.72 12.68 2.64
C LEU A 92 10.19 11.81 3.78
N VAL A 93 10.85 11.83 4.93
CA VAL A 93 10.43 11.05 6.11
C VAL A 93 9.06 11.50 6.60
N GLY A 94 8.82 12.82 6.67
CA GLY A 94 7.51 13.37 7.04
C GLY A 94 6.39 12.98 6.08
N VAL A 95 6.63 13.11 4.77
CA VAL A 95 5.67 12.71 3.72
C VAL A 95 5.41 11.20 3.79
N PHE A 96 6.45 10.39 3.97
CA PHE A 96 6.33 8.94 4.11
C PHE A 96 5.42 8.55 5.27
N VAL A 97 5.68 9.09 6.47
CA VAL A 97 4.87 8.78 7.67
C VAL A 97 3.41 9.19 7.47
N LEU A 98 3.17 10.39 6.92
CA LEU A 98 1.81 10.88 6.65
C LEU A 98 1.06 9.96 5.68
N VAL A 99 1.66 9.66 4.54
CA VAL A 99 1.08 8.77 3.52
C VAL A 99 0.82 7.39 4.10
N TYR A 100 1.77 6.84 4.87
CA TYR A 100 1.64 5.53 5.48
C TYR A 100 0.44 5.46 6.44
N ILE A 101 0.27 6.47 7.30
CA ILE A 101 -0.88 6.57 8.20
C ILE A 101 -2.19 6.66 7.43
N VAL A 102 -2.25 7.50 6.38
CA VAL A 102 -3.46 7.68 5.56
C VAL A 102 -3.85 6.38 4.85
N ILE A 103 -2.89 5.68 4.23
CA ILE A 103 -3.15 4.39 3.57
C ILE A 103 -3.63 3.36 4.58
N TRP A 104 -3.00 3.27 5.75
CA TRP A 104 -3.44 2.35 6.81
C TRP A 104 -4.86 2.64 7.28
N LEU A 105 -5.22 3.92 7.44
CA LEU A 105 -6.58 4.31 7.78
C LEU A 105 -7.59 3.83 6.73
N ILE A 106 -7.28 4.02 5.43
CA ILE A 106 -8.13 3.54 4.33
C ILE A 106 -8.27 2.02 4.36
N VAL A 107 -7.18 1.29 4.60
CA VAL A 107 -7.17 -0.18 4.70
C VAL A 107 -8.06 -0.66 5.85
N ILE A 108 -7.92 -0.07 7.04
CA ILE A 108 -8.74 -0.41 8.22
C ILE A 108 -10.22 -0.16 7.93
N LEU A 109 -10.57 1.00 7.37
CA LEU A 109 -11.95 1.35 7.04
C LEU A 109 -12.56 0.37 6.02
N SER A 110 -11.79 0.01 4.99
CA SER A 110 -12.20 -0.98 3.98
C SER A 110 -12.43 -2.37 4.60
N GLN A 111 -11.57 -2.77 5.53
CA GLN A 111 -11.68 -4.06 6.22
C GLN A 111 -12.89 -4.09 7.15
N VAL A 112 -13.14 -3.04 7.93
CA VAL A 112 -14.34 -2.91 8.78
C VAL A 112 -15.61 -2.98 7.94
N HIS A 113 -15.67 -2.26 6.80
CA HIS A 113 -16.81 -2.32 5.89
C HIS A 113 -17.05 -3.73 5.35
N THR A 114 -15.97 -4.43 4.97
CA THR A 114 -16.04 -5.80 4.46
C THR A 114 -16.56 -6.78 5.51
N VAL A 115 -16.05 -6.71 6.75
CA VAL A 115 -16.51 -7.53 7.87
C VAL A 115 -17.99 -7.28 8.17
N ASN A 116 -18.41 -6.01 8.23
CA ASN A 116 -19.81 -5.64 8.46
C ASN A 116 -20.74 -6.17 7.36
N LYS A 117 -20.31 -6.08 6.10
CA LYS A 117 -21.06 -6.63 4.97
C LYS A 117 -21.21 -8.14 5.06
N ILE A 118 -20.15 -8.89 5.42
CA ILE A 118 -20.21 -10.34 5.61
C ILE A 118 -21.17 -10.69 6.75
N ASN A 119 -21.03 -10.04 7.91
CA ASN A 119 -21.88 -10.27 9.07
C ASN A 119 -23.36 -9.99 8.77
N SER A 120 -23.66 -8.93 8.02
CA SER A 120 -25.03 -8.62 7.59
C SER A 120 -25.64 -9.72 6.71
N ARG A 121 -24.85 -10.34 5.83
CA ARG A 121 -25.28 -11.44 4.95
C ARG A 121 -25.52 -12.72 5.74
N ILE A 122 -24.66 -13.03 6.73
CA ILE A 122 -24.85 -14.17 7.63
C ILE A 122 -26.13 -14.00 8.45
N LYS A 123 -26.35 -12.82 9.04
CA LYS A 123 -27.57 -12.52 9.82
C LYS A 123 -28.83 -12.68 8.98
N LYS A 124 -28.84 -12.16 7.74
CA LYS A 124 -29.97 -12.33 6.80
C LYS A 124 -30.22 -13.79 6.41
N ARG A 125 -29.17 -14.60 6.25
CA ARG A 125 -29.30 -16.03 5.96
C ARG A 125 -29.87 -16.79 7.14
N ASN A 126 -29.42 -16.48 8.35
CA ASN A 126 -29.87 -17.15 9.57
C ASN A 126 -31.30 -16.75 9.97
N ALA A 127 -31.73 -15.53 9.66
CA ALA A 127 -33.10 -15.06 9.90
C ALA A 127 -34.14 -15.59 8.88
N LYS A 128 -33.68 -16.22 7.79
CA LYS A 128 -34.53 -16.91 6.79
C LYS A 128 -34.61 -18.43 7.01
N LYS A 129 -33.93 -18.95 8.02
CA LYS A 129 -34.09 -20.32 8.54
C LYS A 129 -35.05 -20.27 9.72
#